data_AF-A0A1E1VDR4-F1
#
_entry.id   AF-A0A1E1VDR4-F1
#
_cell.length_a   1.000
_cell.length_b   1.000
_cell.length_c   1.000
_cell.angle_alpha   90.00
_cell.angle_beta   90.00
_cell.angle_gamma   90.00
#
_symmetry.space_group_name_H-M   'P 1'
#
loop_
_entity.id
_entity.type
_entity.pdbx_description
1 polymer ?
#
loop_
_entity_poly.entity_id
_entity_poly.type
_entity_poly.pdbx_seq_one_letter_code
_entity_poly.pdbx_strand_id
1 'polypeptide(L)' 'MTADDARQGLQNHLDVFRAVERVEQLTGCLEDTPEEAELAGLVAALEDWLIANPYRK' A
#
# COMPACT_ATOMS: atom_id res chain seq x y z
N MET A 1 3.05 6.49 -15.67
CA MET A 1 2.24 5.80 -14.65
C MET A 1 1.79 6.87 -13.68
N THR A 2 0.52 7.27 -13.75
CA THR A 2 -0.01 8.49 -13.12
C THR A 2 -0.29 8.27 -11.64
N ALA A 3 -0.06 9.30 -10.81
CA ALA A 3 -0.29 9.35 -9.37
C ALA A 3 -1.76 9.19 -8.90
N ASP A 4 -2.65 8.71 -9.78
CA ASP A 4 -4.08 8.60 -9.53
C ASP A 4 -4.49 7.19 -9.01
N ASP A 5 -3.61 6.20 -9.17
CA ASP A 5 -3.83 4.81 -8.70
C ASP A 5 -3.84 4.71 -7.16
N ALA A 6 -3.15 5.64 -6.47
CA ALA A 6 -3.07 5.65 -5.01
C ALA A 6 -4.39 6.03 -4.30
N ARG A 7 -5.42 6.50 -5.03
CA ARG A 7 -6.74 6.84 -4.46
C ARG A 7 -7.79 5.75 -4.62
N GLN A 8 -7.55 4.74 -5.45
CA GLN A 8 -8.43 3.58 -5.55
C GLN A 8 -7.85 2.51 -4.63
N GLY A 9 -8.53 2.25 -3.50
CA GLY A 9 -8.12 1.21 -2.56
C GLY A 9 -7.89 -0.15 -3.25
N LEU A 10 -7.14 -1.04 -2.61
CA LEU A 10 -6.72 -2.32 -3.20
C LEU A 10 -7.94 -3.14 -3.62
N GLN A 11 -8.12 -3.42 -4.91
CA GLN A 11 -9.34 -4.05 -5.42
C GLN A 11 -9.17 -5.55 -5.63
N ASN A 12 -7.95 -5.98 -5.96
CA ASN A 12 -7.66 -7.35 -6.31
C ASN A 12 -6.30 -7.82 -5.74
N HIS A 13 -5.99 -9.11 -5.92
CA HIS A 13 -4.75 -9.70 -5.41
C HIS A 13 -3.47 -9.11 -6.01
N LEU A 14 -3.52 -8.67 -7.27
CA LEU A 14 -2.36 -8.10 -7.94
C LEU A 14 -2.04 -6.71 -7.37
N ASP A 15 -3.06 -5.93 -7.02
CA ASP A 15 -2.89 -4.62 -6.35
C ASP A 15 -2.23 -4.83 -4.99
N VAL A 16 -2.69 -5.82 -4.21
CA VAL A 16 -2.09 -6.18 -2.92
C VAL A 16 -0.64 -6.61 -3.09
N PHE A 17 -0.35 -7.46 -4.07
CA PHE A 17 1.03 -7.91 -4.32
C PHE A 17 1.96 -6.74 -4.68
N ARG A 18 1.51 -5.82 -5.54
CA ARG A 18 2.26 -4.62 -5.90
C ARG A 18 2.44 -3.68 -4.72
N ALA A 19 1.41 -3.51 -3.89
CA ALA A 19 1.49 -2.69 -2.69
C ALA A 19 2.53 -3.24 -1.70
N VAL A 20 2.56 -4.57 -1.49
CA VAL A 20 3.57 -5.23 -0.65
C VAL A 20 4.98 -5.06 -1.23
N GLU A 21 5.19 -5.31 -2.52
CA GLU A 21 6.49 -5.11 -3.18
C GLU A 21 6.96 -3.65 -3.05
N ARG A 22 6.03 -2.68 -3.15
CA ARG A 22 6.34 -1.26 -3.01
C ARG A 22 6.70 -0.90 -1.56
N VAL A 23 6.00 -1.45 -0.58
CA VAL A 23 6.35 -1.30 0.85
C VAL A 23 7.78 -1.79 1.11
N GLU A 24 8.17 -2.94 0.56
CA GLU A 24 9.55 -3.45 0.69
C GLU A 24 10.59 -2.48 0.12
N GLN A 25 10.29 -1.84 -1.02
CA GLN A 25 11.17 -0.84 -1.63
C GLN A 25 11.28 0.46 -0.82
N LEU A 26 10.22 0.85 -0.11
CA LEU A 26 10.17 2.07 0.71
C LEU A 26 10.68 1.84 2.14
N THR A 27 10.90 0.57 2.53
CA THR A 27 11.37 0.23 3.87
C THR A 27 12.74 0.88 4.13
N GLY A 28 12.82 1.68 5.20
CA GLY A 28 14.03 2.43 5.53
C GLY A 28 14.15 3.81 4.86
N CYS A 29 13.05 4.33 4.31
CA CYS A 29 12.99 5.74 3.90
C CYS A 29 13.27 6.69 5.09
N LEU A 30 13.68 7.92 4.77
CA LEU A 30 13.92 8.94 5.77
C LEU A 30 12.59 9.58 6.23
N GLU A 31 12.59 10.14 7.43
CA GLU A 31 11.46 10.88 7.98
C GLU A 31 11.17 12.16 7.16
N ASP A 32 9.91 12.59 7.16
CA ASP A 32 9.38 13.76 6.47
C ASP A 32 9.61 13.75 4.95
N THR A 33 9.73 12.56 4.37
CA THR A 33 9.91 12.38 2.92
C THR A 33 8.61 11.99 2.21
N PRO A 34 8.48 12.29 0.91
CA PRO A 34 7.38 11.76 0.09
C PRO A 34 7.26 10.23 0.16
N GLU A 35 8.38 9.54 0.28
CA GLU A 35 8.48 8.09 0.43
C GLU A 35 7.82 7.59 1.73
N GLU A 36 8.00 8.30 2.85
CA GLU A 36 7.32 7.98 4.11
C GLU A 36 5.80 8.15 3.98
N ALA A 37 5.35 9.26 3.38
CA ALA A 37 3.93 9.50 3.15
C ALA A 37 3.30 8.43 2.24
N GLU A 38 4.03 7.99 1.21
CA GLU A 38 3.63 6.89 0.33
C GLU A 38 3.55 5.57 1.11
N LEU A 39 4.56 5.26 1.92
CA LEU A 39 4.61 4.05 2.76
C LEU A 39 3.43 4.00 3.73
N ALA A 40 3.15 5.10 4.44
CA ALA A 40 2.01 5.20 5.35
C ALA A 40 0.67 4.98 4.62
N GLY A 41 0.51 5.54 3.43
CA GLY A 41 -0.68 5.34 2.60
C GLY A 41 -0.87 3.88 2.16
N LEU A 42 0.22 3.22 1.74
CA LEU A 42 0.19 1.81 1.33
C LEU A 42 -0.16 0.88 2.50
N VAL A 43 0.40 1.11 3.69
CA VAL A 43 0.10 0.33 4.89
C VAL A 43 -1.38 0.48 5.27
N ALA A 44 -1.90 1.70 5.29
CA ALA A 44 -3.31 1.94 5.58
C ALA A 44 -4.24 1.22 4.58
N ALA A 45 -3.93 1.27 3.28
CA ALA A 45 -4.71 0.59 2.25
C ALA A 45 -4.66 -0.95 2.38
N LEU A 46 -3.52 -1.51 2.81
CA LEU A 46 -3.39 -2.95 3.10
C LEU A 46 -4.20 -3.37 4.32
N GLU A 47 -4.22 -2.56 5.38
CA GLU A 47 -5.03 -2.81 6.57
C GLU A 47 -6.53 -2.78 6.25
N ASP A 48 -7.00 -1.75 5.55
CA ASP A 48 -8.39 -1.64 5.10
C ASP A 48 -8.81 -2.86 4.27
N TRP A 49 -7.93 -3.31 3.39
CA TRP A 49 -8.18 -4.49 2.58
C TRP A 49 -8.26 -5.77 3.41
N LEU A 50 -7.39 -5.95 4.41
CA LEU A 50 -7.44 -7.11 5.32
C LEU A 50 -8.73 -7.13 6.13
N ILE A 51 -9.18 -5.97 6.62
CA ILE A 51 -10.45 -5.82 7.34
C ILE A 51 -11.63 -6.21 6.44
N ALA A 52 -11.60 -5.78 5.17
CA ALA A 52 -12.63 -6.13 4.19
C ALA A 52 -12.57 -7.61 3.75
N ASN A 53 -11.45 -8.31 3.96
CA ASN A 53 -11.22 -9.69 3.52
C ASN A 53 -10.77 -10.63 4.67
N PRO A 54 -11.58 -10.82 5.72
CA PRO A 54 -11.15 -11.46 6.97
C PRO A 54 -10.85 -12.97 6.89
N TYR A 55 -11.20 -13.64 5.79
CA TYR A 55 -11.06 -15.10 5.62
C TYR A 55 -9.82 -15.51 4.83
N ARG A 56 -8.89 -14.58 4.57
CA ARG A 56 -7.61 -14.89 3.92
C ARG A 56 -6.60 -15.41 4.95
N LYS A 57 -6.73 -16.68 5.30
CA LYS A 57 -5.73 -17.43 6.06
C LYS A 57 -5.26 -18.63 5.24
#